data_AF-A0A388K111-F1
#
_entry.id   AF-A0A388K111-F1
#
_cell.length_a   1.000
_cell.length_b   1.000
_cell.length_c   1.000
_cell.angle_alpha   90.00
_cell.angle_beta   90.00
_cell.angle_gamma   90.00
#
_symmetry.space_group_name_H-M   'P 1'
#
loop_
_entity.id
_entity.type
_entity.pdbx_description
1 polymer ?
#
loop_
_entity_poly.entity_id
_entity_poly.type
_entity_poly.pdbx_seq_one_letter_code
_entity_poly.pdbx_strand_id
1 'polypeptide(L)'
;MKLSKSVSAMHDFVEQQNLKEEKARKKREMKDADEQEEAERLKQEAKEARAAEKARKCAEEQKKAADAERERRAQMKKDVDLSVTIRISEMEDSRFQRLHTARGPSSVMPLRKTPGRPRTIKSPVKTQLSDRKTPKTPKMVMAASPLILLFTPVTRGALERLRHRNKIIDELKTLDAVELQKLCKKEGVPYNGKIESILDIADVRAMMKFGTATQESAEVICVEESEDLADGLDRGVGSDDVVA
;
A
#
# COMPACT_ATOMS: atom_id res chain seq x y z
N MET A 1 44.97 -77.81 -24.38
CA MET A 1 44.62 -77.00 -23.18
C MET A 1 45.37 -75.66 -23.05
N LYS A 2 46.14 -75.16 -24.04
CA LYS A 2 46.85 -73.86 -23.92
C LYS A 2 45.98 -72.63 -24.25
N LEU A 3 44.95 -72.79 -25.10
CA LEU A 3 44.07 -71.70 -25.55
C LEU A 3 43.14 -71.15 -24.45
N SER A 4 42.63 -72.02 -23.56
CA SER A 4 41.71 -71.60 -22.49
C SER A 4 42.34 -70.62 -21.50
N LYS A 5 43.65 -70.76 -21.22
CA LYS A 5 44.38 -69.85 -20.33
C LYS A 5 44.56 -68.44 -20.93
N SER A 6 44.76 -68.35 -22.24
CA SER A 6 44.89 -67.06 -22.94
C SER A 6 43.58 -66.29 -22.98
N VAL A 7 42.44 -66.98 -23.11
CA VAL A 7 41.12 -66.33 -23.13
C VAL A 7 40.77 -65.74 -21.77
N SER A 8 41.05 -66.48 -20.68
CA SER A 8 40.83 -65.98 -19.32
C SER A 8 41.63 -64.70 -19.04
N ALA A 9 42.91 -64.66 -19.43
CA ALA A 9 43.75 -63.49 -19.23
C ALA A 9 43.28 -62.24 -19.99
N MET A 10 42.71 -62.40 -21.20
CA MET A 10 42.11 -61.28 -21.92
C MET A 10 40.83 -60.77 -21.26
N HIS A 11 39.99 -61.66 -20.73
CA HIS A 11 38.76 -61.29 -20.04
C HIS A 11 39.06 -60.43 -18.80
N ASP A 12 40.00 -60.87 -17.97
CA ASP A 12 40.41 -60.13 -16.76
C ASP A 12 40.99 -58.75 -17.11
N PHE A 13 41.72 -58.62 -18.22
CA PHE A 13 42.25 -57.34 -18.69
C PHE A 13 41.13 -56.37 -19.13
N VAL A 14 40.12 -56.89 -19.85
CA VAL A 14 38.95 -56.09 -20.27
C VAL A 14 38.14 -55.65 -19.06
N GLU A 15 37.88 -56.54 -18.10
CA GLU A 15 37.21 -56.18 -16.85
C GLU A 15 37.99 -55.12 -16.08
N GLN A 16 39.31 -55.25 -16.00
CA GLN A 16 40.15 -54.27 -15.31
C GLN A 16 40.19 -52.91 -16.03
N GLN A 17 40.13 -52.88 -17.36
CA GLN A 17 39.97 -51.62 -18.12
C GLN A 17 38.60 -50.99 -17.85
N ASN A 18 37.52 -51.76 -17.95
CA ASN A 18 36.15 -51.29 -17.72
C ASN A 18 36.00 -50.72 -16.30
N LEU A 19 36.57 -51.38 -15.30
CA LEU A 19 36.53 -50.92 -13.91
C LEU A 19 37.30 -49.60 -13.70
N LYS A 20 38.39 -49.38 -14.45
CA LYS A 20 39.15 -48.12 -14.41
C LYS A 20 38.40 -47.00 -15.12
N GLU A 21 37.77 -47.28 -16.26
CA GLU A 21 36.97 -46.31 -17.01
C GLU A 21 35.71 -45.90 -16.24
N GLU A 22 35.01 -46.86 -15.63
CA GLU A 22 33.83 -46.59 -14.81
C GLU A 22 34.15 -45.72 -13.60
N LYS A 23 35.27 -46.00 -12.91
CA LYS A 23 35.75 -45.15 -11.81
C LYS A 23 36.10 -43.73 -12.29
N ALA A 24 36.69 -43.59 -13.48
CA ALA A 24 36.99 -42.28 -14.05
C ALA A 24 35.71 -41.53 -14.45
N ARG A 25 34.70 -42.23 -14.99
CA ARG A 25 33.40 -41.66 -15.34
C ARG A 25 32.65 -41.18 -14.08
N LYS A 26 32.56 -42.05 -13.06
CA LYS A 26 31.92 -41.73 -11.78
C LYS A 26 32.60 -40.54 -11.07
N LYS A 27 33.93 -40.43 -11.17
CA LYS A 27 34.67 -39.27 -10.62
C LYS A 27 34.37 -37.97 -11.35
N ARG A 28 34.15 -37.99 -12.67
CA ARG A 28 33.74 -36.80 -13.45
C ARG A 28 32.30 -36.41 -13.12
N GLU A 29 31.39 -37.38 -13.12
CA GLU A 29 29.98 -37.15 -12.78
C GLU A 29 29.83 -36.56 -11.37
N MET A 30 30.60 -37.04 -10.38
CA MET A 30 30.61 -36.49 -9.03
C MET A 30 31.13 -35.04 -9.00
N LYS A 31 32.22 -34.75 -9.72
CA LYS A 31 32.78 -33.39 -9.80
C LYS A 31 31.83 -32.41 -10.50
N ASP A 32 31.18 -32.85 -11.57
CA ASP A 32 30.21 -32.03 -12.30
C ASP A 32 28.94 -31.79 -11.47
N ALA A 33 28.51 -32.76 -10.67
CA ALA A 33 27.41 -32.61 -9.72
C ALA A 33 27.74 -31.60 -8.61
N ASP A 34 28.93 -31.70 -8.01
CA ASP A 34 29.40 -30.75 -6.98
C ASP A 34 29.49 -29.31 -7.55
N GLU A 35 29.97 -29.15 -8.79
CA GLU A 35 30.04 -27.85 -9.47
C GLU A 35 28.65 -27.26 -9.79
N GLN A 36 27.68 -28.11 -10.14
CA GLN A 36 26.30 -27.67 -10.36
C GLN A 36 25.62 -27.24 -9.05
N GLU A 37 25.83 -27.97 -7.96
CA GLU A 37 25.28 -27.63 -6.64
C GLU A 37 25.82 -26.27 -6.15
N GLU A 38 27.14 -26.05 -6.22
CA GLU A 38 27.74 -24.77 -5.83
C GLU A 38 27.26 -23.60 -6.71
N ALA A 39 27.10 -23.82 -8.02
CA ALA A 39 26.55 -22.81 -8.91
C ALA A 39 25.07 -22.46 -8.59
N GLU A 40 24.28 -23.44 -8.13
CA GLU A 40 22.91 -23.20 -7.69
C GLU A 40 22.87 -22.45 -6.35
N ARG A 41 23.72 -22.84 -5.39
CA ARG A 41 23.85 -22.15 -4.09
C ARG A 41 24.23 -20.69 -4.27
N LEU A 42 25.19 -20.37 -5.13
CA LEU A 42 25.57 -18.98 -5.44
C LEU A 42 24.43 -18.18 -6.09
N LYS A 43 23.65 -18.82 -6.98
CA LYS A 43 22.47 -18.17 -7.58
C LYS A 43 21.38 -17.90 -6.54
N GLN A 44 21.19 -18.81 -5.59
CA GLN A 44 20.21 -18.63 -4.52
C GLN A 44 20.66 -17.52 -3.56
N GLU A 45 21.92 -17.52 -3.13
CA GLU A 45 22.48 -16.48 -2.27
C GLU A 45 22.40 -15.09 -2.93
N ALA A 46 22.71 -14.99 -4.23
CA ALA A 46 22.57 -13.73 -4.97
C ALA A 46 21.11 -13.25 -5.07
N LYS A 47 20.14 -14.16 -5.20
CA LYS A 47 18.71 -13.80 -5.17
C LYS A 47 18.27 -13.33 -3.79
N GLU A 48 18.72 -13.99 -2.72
CA GLU A 48 18.43 -13.63 -1.35
C GLU A 48 19.06 -12.28 -0.96
N ALA A 49 20.31 -12.03 -1.35
CA ALA A 49 20.99 -10.76 -1.14
C ALA A 49 20.25 -9.60 -1.84
N ARG A 50 19.81 -9.80 -3.09
CA ARG A 50 19.00 -8.81 -3.82
C ARG A 50 17.64 -8.57 -3.17
N ALA A 51 16.99 -9.60 -2.62
CA ALA A 51 15.73 -9.46 -1.92
C ALA A 51 15.91 -8.70 -0.59
N ALA A 52 16.97 -9.01 0.16
CA ALA A 52 17.30 -8.34 1.42
C ALA A 52 17.66 -6.86 1.20
N GLU A 53 18.42 -6.54 0.15
CA GLU A 53 18.74 -5.15 -0.22
C GLU A 53 17.47 -4.36 -0.57
N LYS A 54 16.59 -4.93 -1.40
CA LYS A 54 15.30 -4.33 -1.74
C LYS A 54 14.44 -4.10 -0.49
N ALA A 55 14.38 -5.06 0.43
CA ALA A 55 13.65 -4.93 1.68
C ALA A 55 14.21 -3.79 2.56
N ARG A 56 15.55 -3.64 2.64
CA ARG A 56 16.19 -2.52 3.35
C ARG A 56 15.84 -1.18 2.74
N LYS A 57 15.88 -1.06 1.40
CA LYS A 57 15.53 0.18 0.70
C LYS A 57 14.07 0.58 0.95
N CYS A 58 13.14 -0.37 0.85
CA CYS A 58 11.72 -0.11 1.15
C CYS A 58 11.51 0.32 2.61
N ALA A 59 12.20 -0.32 3.57
CA ALA A 59 12.09 0.04 4.98
C ALA A 59 12.66 1.43 5.28
N GLU A 60 13.75 1.83 4.62
CA GLU A 60 14.32 3.17 4.74
C GLU A 60 13.40 4.25 4.16
N GLU A 61 12.82 4.00 2.99
CA GLU A 61 11.87 4.92 2.35
C GLU A 61 10.60 5.11 3.19
N GLN A 62 10.06 4.03 3.76
CA GLN A 62 8.92 4.10 4.68
C GLN A 62 9.24 4.91 5.94
N LYS A 63 10.46 4.77 6.50
CA LYS A 63 10.89 5.59 7.64
C LYS A 63 10.95 7.06 7.28
N LYS A 64 11.57 7.40 6.15
CA LYS A 64 11.63 8.78 5.65
C LYS A 64 10.22 9.37 5.43
N ALA A 65 9.31 8.61 4.83
CA ALA A 65 7.93 9.04 4.63
C ALA A 65 7.18 9.25 5.96
N ALA A 66 7.37 8.35 6.93
CA ALA A 66 6.76 8.48 8.26
C ALA A 66 7.29 9.68 9.05
N ASP A 67 8.58 9.99 8.94
CA ASP A 67 9.17 11.16 9.59
C ASP A 67 8.74 12.47 8.93
N ALA A 68 8.66 12.53 7.60
CA ALA A 68 8.12 13.68 6.87
C ALA A 68 6.64 13.95 7.23
N GLU A 69 5.83 12.90 7.35
CA GLU A 69 4.43 13.02 7.80
C GLU A 69 4.34 13.49 9.27
N ARG A 70 5.22 13.01 10.15
CA ARG A 70 5.29 13.48 11.54
C ARG A 70 5.62 14.97 11.60
N GLU A 71 6.55 15.44 10.76
CA GLU A 71 6.91 16.84 10.66
C GLU A 71 5.74 17.71 10.16
N ARG A 72 5.03 17.28 9.10
CA ARG A 72 3.84 17.99 8.62
C ARG A 72 2.77 18.12 9.70
N ARG A 73 2.53 17.07 10.48
CA ARG A 73 1.59 17.12 11.62
C ARG A 73 2.05 18.06 12.71
N ALA A 74 3.35 18.10 13.01
CA ALA A 74 3.90 19.03 13.98
C ALA A 74 3.73 20.49 13.53
N GLN A 75 3.90 20.76 12.23
CA GLN A 75 3.68 22.10 11.68
C GLN A 75 2.21 22.51 11.75
N MET A 76 1.29 21.67 11.26
CA MET A 76 -0.15 21.95 11.36
C MET A 76 -0.59 22.17 12.81
N LYS A 77 -0.02 21.42 13.76
CA LYS A 77 -0.31 21.61 15.18
C LYS A 77 0.12 22.98 15.69
N LYS A 78 1.29 23.49 15.28
CA LYS A 78 1.76 24.84 15.63
C LYS A 78 0.84 25.91 15.04
N ASP A 79 0.44 25.75 13.78
CA ASP A 79 -0.43 26.72 13.11
C ASP A 79 -1.81 26.78 13.77
N VAL A 80 -2.37 25.62 14.16
CA VAL A 80 -3.61 25.53 14.93
C VAL A 80 -3.47 26.18 16.30
N ASP A 81 -2.38 25.91 17.03
CA ASP A 81 -2.13 26.48 18.36
C ASP A 81 -1.97 28.02 18.30
N LEU A 82 -1.27 28.52 17.27
CA LEU A 82 -1.13 29.95 17.00
C LEU A 82 -2.50 30.59 16.68
N SER A 83 -3.31 29.96 15.83
CA SER A 83 -4.65 30.46 15.49
C SER A 83 -5.56 30.54 16.71
N VAL A 84 -5.54 29.52 17.58
CA VAL A 84 -6.28 29.53 18.84
C VAL A 84 -5.79 30.65 19.77
N THR A 85 -4.47 30.84 19.87
CA THR A 85 -3.88 31.91 20.70
C THR A 85 -4.32 33.30 20.22
N ILE A 86 -4.27 33.57 18.91
CA ILE A 86 -4.73 34.83 18.32
C ILE A 86 -6.21 35.08 18.64
N ARG A 87 -7.08 34.08 18.44
CA ARG A 87 -8.51 34.19 18.76
C ARG A 87 -8.77 34.48 20.24
N ILE A 88 -7.99 33.89 21.15
CA ILE A 88 -8.11 34.16 22.60
C ILE A 88 -7.72 35.62 22.89
N SER A 89 -6.61 36.10 22.34
CA SER A 89 -6.19 37.50 22.52
C SER A 89 -7.23 38.50 21.99
N GLU A 90 -7.83 38.23 20.82
CA GLU A 90 -8.90 39.07 20.25
C GLU A 90 -10.15 39.12 21.17
N MET A 91 -10.53 37.99 21.77
CA MET A 91 -11.64 37.95 22.73
C MET A 91 -11.33 38.71 24.01
N GLU A 92 -10.09 38.65 24.50
CA GLU A 92 -9.65 39.41 25.66
C GLU A 92 -9.68 40.92 25.39
N ASP A 93 -9.16 41.35 24.23
CA ASP A 93 -9.19 42.77 23.83
C ASP A 93 -10.62 43.30 23.70
N SER A 94 -11.53 42.52 23.11
CA SER A 94 -12.96 42.84 23.05
C SER A 94 -13.58 43.00 24.45
N ARG A 95 -13.17 42.17 25.41
CA ARG A 95 -13.61 42.26 26.81
C ARG A 95 -13.06 43.53 27.48
N PHE A 96 -11.79 43.87 27.24
CA PHE A 96 -11.19 45.11 27.75
C PHE A 96 -11.85 46.36 27.17
N GLN A 97 -12.13 46.40 25.87
CA GLN A 97 -12.85 47.52 25.25
C GLN A 97 -14.25 47.71 25.83
N ARG A 98 -14.99 46.62 26.07
CA ARG A 98 -16.30 46.69 26.73
C ARG A 98 -16.21 47.23 28.16
N LEU A 99 -15.20 46.82 28.92
CA LEU A 99 -14.95 47.37 30.27
C LEU A 99 -14.63 48.88 30.23
N HIS A 100 -13.83 49.33 29.26
CA HIS A 100 -13.54 50.75 29.08
C HIS A 100 -14.75 51.56 28.63
N THR A 101 -15.61 51.00 27.79
CA THR A 101 -16.80 51.70 27.27
C THR A 101 -17.91 51.78 28.32
N ALA A 102 -18.10 50.75 29.15
CA ALA A 102 -19.10 50.74 30.22
C ALA A 102 -18.73 51.70 31.37
N ARG A 103 -17.43 51.97 31.58
CA ARG A 103 -16.95 53.00 32.48
C ARG A 103 -16.89 54.31 31.69
N GLY A 104 -18.05 54.94 31.47
CA GLY A 104 -18.13 56.27 30.86
C GLY A 104 -17.17 57.27 31.51
N PRO A 105 -16.94 58.46 30.93
CA PRO A 105 -15.99 59.46 31.43
C PRO A 105 -16.40 59.94 32.83
N SER A 106 -16.05 59.15 33.83
CA SER A 106 -16.26 59.43 35.23
C SER A 106 -15.21 60.44 35.62
N SER A 107 -15.59 61.71 35.52
CA SER A 107 -15.19 62.80 36.40
C SER A 107 -13.86 62.57 37.11
N VAL A 108 -12.83 63.22 36.57
CA VAL A 108 -11.49 63.37 37.13
C VAL A 108 -11.59 63.74 38.62
N MET A 109 -11.43 62.76 39.52
CA MET A 109 -11.12 63.05 40.92
C MET A 109 -9.59 63.01 41.06
N PRO A 110 -8.96 64.05 41.63
CA PRO A 110 -7.51 64.13 41.75
C PRO A 110 -7.01 63.07 42.71
N LEU A 111 -6.40 62.02 42.15
CA LEU A 111 -5.81 60.93 42.93
C LEU A 111 -4.54 61.45 43.62
N ARG A 112 -4.64 61.61 44.94
CA ARG A 112 -3.51 61.94 45.81
C ARG A 112 -2.38 60.93 45.62
N LYS A 113 -1.18 61.46 45.39
CA LYS A 113 0.08 60.71 45.37
C LYS A 113 0.34 60.14 46.77
N THR A 114 0.32 58.81 46.91
CA THR A 114 0.96 58.13 48.04
C THR A 114 2.37 57.69 47.62
N PRO A 115 3.43 58.17 48.31
CA PRO A 115 4.79 57.75 48.04
C PRO A 115 5.06 56.41 48.71
N GLY A 116 5.75 55.52 48.00
CA GLY A 116 6.48 54.42 48.60
C GLY A 116 5.73 53.09 48.66
N ARG A 117 5.92 52.26 47.63
CA ARG A 117 6.07 50.82 47.86
C ARG A 117 7.17 50.26 46.96
N PRO A 118 8.26 49.71 47.52
CA PRO A 118 9.38 49.23 46.74
C PRO A 118 8.99 48.00 45.91
N ARG A 119 9.57 47.92 44.71
CA ARG A 119 9.44 46.80 43.78
C ARG A 119 10.05 45.55 44.41
N THR A 120 9.21 44.58 44.75
CA THR A 120 9.69 43.23 45.06
C THR A 120 10.24 42.61 43.78
N ILE A 121 11.56 42.53 43.72
CA ILE A 121 12.34 41.73 42.78
C ILE A 121 11.82 40.30 42.90
N LYS A 122 11.04 39.85 41.92
CA LYS A 122 10.74 38.43 41.76
C LYS A 122 11.90 37.83 40.97
N SER A 123 12.54 36.88 41.63
CA SER A 123 13.72 36.14 41.22
C SER A 123 13.58 35.50 39.83
N PRO A 124 14.70 35.22 39.13
CA PRO A 124 14.69 34.41 37.93
C PRO A 124 14.30 32.98 38.33
N VAL A 125 13.05 32.62 38.04
CA VAL A 125 12.59 31.24 38.15
C VAL A 125 13.36 30.43 37.10
N LYS A 126 14.42 29.74 37.55
CA LYS A 126 14.97 28.59 36.86
C LYS A 126 13.91 27.51 36.85
N THR A 127 13.00 27.54 35.87
CA THR A 127 12.24 26.34 35.51
C THR A 127 13.24 25.33 35.00
N GLN A 128 13.54 24.35 35.86
CA GLN A 128 14.20 23.13 35.46
C GLN A 128 13.41 22.54 34.29
N LEU A 129 14.07 22.39 33.15
CA LEU A 129 13.61 21.57 32.04
C LEU A 129 13.26 20.20 32.60
N SER A 130 11.99 20.01 32.90
CA SER A 130 11.45 18.73 33.33
C SER A 130 11.72 17.76 32.19
N ASP A 131 12.46 16.70 32.50
CA ASP A 131 12.61 15.52 31.66
C ASP A 131 11.23 15.08 31.18
N ARG A 132 10.91 15.49 29.95
CA ARG A 132 9.68 15.09 29.27
C ARG A 132 9.89 13.64 28.88
N LYS A 133 9.66 12.74 29.85
CA LYS A 133 9.38 11.33 29.61
C LYS A 133 8.24 11.31 28.60
N THR A 134 8.57 11.00 27.36
CA THR A 134 7.61 10.67 26.32
C THR A 134 6.60 9.69 26.92
N PRO A 135 5.29 9.98 26.87
CA PRO A 135 4.28 9.01 27.26
C PRO A 135 4.55 7.75 26.44
N LYS A 136 4.85 6.64 27.13
CA LYS A 136 4.79 5.32 26.52
C LYS A 136 3.35 5.19 26.03
N THR A 137 3.13 5.44 24.74
CA THR A 137 1.88 5.12 24.09
C THR A 137 1.60 3.66 24.42
N PRO A 138 0.43 3.33 25.01
CA PRO A 138 0.09 1.95 25.24
C PRO A 138 0.21 1.23 23.91
N LYS A 139 1.00 0.16 23.88
CA LYS A 139 0.95 -0.83 22.80
C LYS A 139 -0.52 -1.18 22.68
N MET A 140 -1.18 -0.66 21.65
CA MET A 140 -2.41 -1.24 21.17
C MET A 140 -1.99 -2.63 20.72
N VAL A 141 -2.12 -3.58 21.64
CA VAL A 141 -2.34 -4.97 21.30
C VAL A 141 -3.55 -4.89 20.39
N MET A 142 -3.32 -4.98 19.09
CA MET A 142 -4.38 -5.26 18.13
C MET A 142 -4.88 -6.64 18.50
N ALA A 143 -5.79 -6.67 19.48
CA ALA A 143 -6.76 -7.72 19.57
C ALA A 143 -7.41 -7.73 18.19
N ALA A 144 -7.13 -8.80 17.45
CA ALA A 144 -7.80 -9.16 16.22
C ALA A 144 -9.29 -9.26 16.54
N SER A 145 -9.98 -8.14 16.52
CA SER A 145 -11.43 -8.12 16.42
C SER A 145 -11.71 -8.54 14.98
N PRO A 146 -12.38 -9.68 14.75
CA PRO A 146 -12.84 -10.05 13.43
C PRO A 146 -14.07 -9.20 13.09
N LEU A 147 -13.87 -7.88 13.06
CA LEU A 147 -14.73 -7.01 12.29
C LEU A 147 -14.41 -7.36 10.85
N ILE A 148 -15.28 -8.20 10.30
CA ILE A 148 -15.45 -8.44 8.87
C ILE A 148 -15.48 -7.06 8.23
N LEU A 149 -14.30 -6.64 7.79
CA LEU A 149 -14.09 -5.45 7.01
C LEU A 149 -14.91 -5.74 5.76
N LEU A 150 -16.10 -5.14 5.68
CA LEU A 150 -16.88 -5.05 4.46
C LEU A 150 -16.03 -4.23 3.48
N PHE A 151 -15.00 -4.87 2.93
CA PHE A 151 -14.37 -4.50 1.68
C PHE A 151 -15.52 -4.50 0.70
N THR A 152 -15.97 -3.30 0.34
CA THR A 152 -16.99 -3.13 -0.68
C THR A 152 -16.55 -3.98 -1.87
N PRO A 153 -17.40 -4.87 -2.41
CA PRO A 153 -17.00 -5.84 -3.44
C PRO A 153 -16.35 -5.16 -4.67
N VAL A 154 -16.60 -3.86 -4.86
CA VAL A 154 -15.97 -2.96 -5.83
C VAL A 154 -14.44 -2.86 -5.69
N THR A 155 -13.89 -2.89 -4.47
CA THR A 155 -12.45 -2.70 -4.22
C THR A 155 -11.62 -3.96 -4.51
N ARG A 156 -12.20 -5.15 -4.31
CA ARG A 156 -11.49 -6.42 -4.62
C ARG A 156 -11.23 -6.55 -6.12
N GLY A 157 -12.24 -6.26 -6.95
CA GLY A 157 -12.10 -6.30 -8.41
C GLY A 157 -11.16 -5.22 -8.96
N ALA A 158 -11.15 -4.02 -8.37
CA ALA A 158 -10.28 -2.93 -8.80
C ALA A 158 -8.78 -3.26 -8.65
N LEU A 159 -8.41 -3.87 -7.52
CA LEU A 159 -7.01 -4.25 -7.29
C LEU A 159 -6.57 -5.38 -8.24
N GLU A 160 -7.45 -6.33 -8.53
CA GLU A 160 -7.15 -7.44 -9.43
C GLU A 160 -7.01 -6.96 -10.88
N ARG A 161 -7.88 -6.04 -11.33
CA ARG A 161 -7.74 -5.33 -12.61
C ARG A 161 -6.40 -4.62 -12.72
N LEU A 162 -5.99 -3.88 -11.68
CA LEU A 162 -4.72 -3.16 -11.67
C LEU A 162 -3.52 -4.11 -11.76
N ARG A 163 -3.53 -5.22 -11.02
CA ARG A 163 -2.46 -6.24 -11.08
C ARG A 163 -2.39 -6.88 -12.46
N HIS A 164 -3.52 -7.19 -13.07
CA HIS A 164 -3.56 -7.74 -14.42
C HIS A 164 -3.05 -6.76 -15.47
N ARG A 165 -3.48 -5.49 -15.40
CA ARG A 165 -3.00 -4.42 -16.28
C ARG A 165 -1.47 -4.28 -16.19
N ASN A 166 -0.93 -4.20 -14.98
CA ASN A 166 0.52 -4.11 -14.77
C ASN A 166 1.29 -5.30 -15.35
N LYS A 167 0.73 -6.52 -15.19
CA LYS A 167 1.30 -7.73 -15.80
C LYS A 167 1.36 -7.62 -17.34
N ILE A 168 0.26 -7.21 -17.98
CA ILE A 168 0.23 -7.02 -19.43
C ILE A 168 1.22 -5.95 -19.89
N ILE A 169 1.32 -4.84 -19.16
CA ILE A 169 2.29 -3.78 -19.47
C ILE A 169 3.71 -4.35 -19.51
N ASP A 170 4.09 -5.18 -18.54
CA ASP A 170 5.43 -5.77 -18.49
C ASP A 170 5.68 -6.79 -19.62
N GLU A 171 4.66 -7.55 -20.03
CA GLU A 171 4.71 -8.44 -21.20
C GLU A 171 4.85 -7.65 -22.52
N LEU A 172 4.17 -6.51 -22.65
CA LEU A 172 4.22 -5.69 -23.86
C LEU A 172 5.50 -4.84 -23.97
N LYS A 173 6.14 -4.51 -22.83
CA LYS A 173 7.39 -3.72 -22.81
C LYS A 173 8.55 -4.43 -23.51
N THR A 174 8.60 -5.76 -23.44
CA THR A 174 9.67 -6.56 -24.04
C THR A 174 9.51 -6.72 -25.55
N LEU A 175 8.33 -6.42 -26.10
CA LEU A 175 8.06 -6.48 -27.53
C LEU A 175 8.76 -5.33 -28.28
N ASP A 176 9.14 -5.62 -29.51
CA ASP A 176 9.65 -4.61 -30.43
C ASP A 176 8.51 -3.73 -30.96
N ALA A 177 8.86 -2.66 -31.68
CA ALA A 177 7.86 -1.73 -32.20
C ALA A 177 6.95 -2.38 -33.27
N VAL A 178 7.46 -3.36 -34.02
CA VAL A 178 6.76 -4.00 -35.15
C VAL A 178 5.71 -4.98 -34.64
N GLU A 179 6.05 -5.80 -33.67
CA GLU A 179 5.15 -6.72 -32.95
C GLU A 179 4.08 -5.95 -32.20
N LEU A 180 4.46 -4.87 -31.52
CA LEU A 180 3.49 -4.01 -30.83
C LEU A 180 2.50 -3.39 -31.82
N GLN A 181 2.96 -2.91 -32.98
CA GLN A 181 2.08 -2.37 -34.02
C GLN A 181 1.16 -3.43 -34.62
N LYS A 182 1.62 -4.69 -34.76
CA LYS A 182 0.76 -5.82 -35.16
C LYS A 182 -0.32 -6.10 -34.11
N LEU A 183 0.02 -6.05 -32.82
CA LEU A 183 -0.95 -6.19 -31.74
C LEU A 183 -1.97 -5.05 -31.73
N CYS A 184 -1.53 -3.80 -31.91
CA CYS A 184 -2.43 -2.65 -32.05
C CYS A 184 -3.45 -2.87 -33.17
N LYS A 185 -3.01 -3.31 -34.36
CA LYS A 185 -3.91 -3.62 -35.49
C LYS A 185 -4.88 -4.76 -35.17
N LYS A 186 -4.41 -5.79 -34.47
CA LYS A 186 -5.23 -6.95 -34.08
C LYS A 186 -6.32 -6.57 -33.08
N GLU A 187 -6.02 -5.67 -32.14
CA GLU A 187 -6.95 -5.23 -31.10
C GLU A 187 -7.75 -3.97 -31.50
N GLY A 188 -7.52 -3.43 -32.70
CA GLY A 188 -8.21 -2.24 -33.20
C GLY A 188 -7.79 -0.93 -32.53
N VAL A 189 -6.61 -0.90 -31.89
CA VAL A 189 -6.08 0.27 -31.18
C VAL A 189 -5.15 1.07 -32.12
N PRO A 190 -5.28 2.40 -32.24
CA PRO A 190 -4.37 3.21 -33.05
C PRO A 190 -2.96 3.25 -32.44
N TYR A 191 -1.93 3.24 -33.29
CA TYR A 191 -0.53 3.31 -32.83
C TYR A 191 -0.07 4.76 -32.71
N ASN A 192 -0.12 5.33 -31.50
CA ASN A 192 0.22 6.74 -31.20
C ASN A 192 1.58 6.92 -30.50
N GLY A 193 2.38 5.86 -30.43
CA GLY A 193 3.64 5.84 -29.69
C GLY A 193 3.76 4.55 -28.87
N LYS A 194 5.00 4.17 -28.52
CA LYS A 194 5.23 2.88 -27.83
C LYS A 194 4.55 2.86 -26.46
N ILE A 195 4.55 3.97 -25.72
CA ILE A 195 4.03 4.00 -24.34
C ILE A 195 2.50 4.02 -24.36
N GLU A 196 1.91 4.89 -25.16
CA GLU A 196 0.48 5.11 -25.32
C GLU A 196 -0.21 3.81 -25.78
N SER A 197 0.33 3.18 -26.82
CA SER A 197 -0.21 1.92 -27.34
C SER A 197 -0.13 0.75 -26.35
N ILE A 198 0.90 0.70 -25.50
CA ILE A 198 0.99 -0.31 -24.43
C ILE A 198 -0.11 -0.10 -23.40
N LEU A 199 -0.36 1.15 -22.99
CA LEU A 199 -1.39 1.48 -22.01
C LEU A 199 -2.79 1.17 -22.55
N ASP A 200 -3.08 1.55 -23.79
CA ASP A 200 -4.37 1.32 -24.44
C ASP A 200 -4.67 -0.19 -24.60
N ILE A 201 -3.70 -0.99 -25.07
CA ILE A 201 -3.84 -2.45 -25.17
C ILE A 201 -4.06 -3.07 -23.78
N ALA A 202 -3.30 -2.65 -22.77
CA ALA A 202 -3.44 -3.17 -21.42
C ALA A 202 -4.81 -2.88 -20.82
N ASP A 203 -5.37 -1.69 -21.10
CA ASP A 203 -6.72 -1.33 -20.69
C ASP A 203 -7.79 -2.12 -21.45
N VAL A 204 -7.68 -2.27 -22.78
CA VAL A 204 -8.59 -3.10 -23.59
C VAL A 204 -8.64 -4.54 -23.08
N ARG A 205 -7.48 -5.17 -22.86
CA ARG A 205 -7.43 -6.55 -22.32
C ARG A 205 -7.95 -6.65 -20.89
N ALA A 206 -7.67 -5.67 -20.04
CA ALA A 206 -8.22 -5.63 -18.70
C ALA A 206 -9.75 -5.48 -18.70
N MET A 207 -10.29 -4.65 -19.58
CA MET A 207 -11.74 -4.51 -19.80
C MET A 207 -12.35 -5.78 -20.38
N MET A 208 -11.70 -6.48 -21.31
CA MET A 208 -12.21 -7.76 -21.81
C MET A 208 -12.23 -8.85 -20.73
N LYS A 209 -11.23 -8.89 -19.85
CA LYS A 209 -11.10 -9.94 -18.84
C LYS A 209 -12.01 -9.75 -17.63
N PHE A 210 -12.12 -8.53 -17.12
CA PHE A 210 -12.90 -8.23 -15.92
C PHE A 210 -14.24 -7.58 -16.24
N GLY A 211 -14.58 -7.50 -17.54
CA GLY A 211 -15.66 -6.69 -18.07
C GLY A 211 -15.31 -5.20 -18.01
N THR A 212 -15.97 -4.41 -18.85
CA THR A 212 -16.59 -3.22 -18.28
C THR A 212 -17.53 -3.77 -17.22
N ALA A 213 -17.07 -3.86 -15.98
CA ALA A 213 -17.99 -3.71 -14.89
C ALA A 213 -18.52 -2.27 -15.03
N THR A 214 -19.37 -2.03 -16.03
CA THR A 214 -20.61 -1.33 -15.82
C THR A 214 -21.01 -1.77 -14.42
N GLN A 215 -21.00 -0.80 -13.54
CA GLN A 215 -21.99 -0.61 -12.53
C GLN A 215 -23.38 -1.03 -13.10
N GLU A 216 -23.55 -2.31 -13.45
CA GLU A 216 -24.81 -2.99 -13.64
C GLU A 216 -25.37 -2.94 -12.24
N SER A 217 -26.13 -1.86 -12.01
CA SER A 217 -26.90 -1.58 -10.82
C SER A 217 -26.22 -2.13 -9.56
N ALA A 218 -25.43 -1.30 -8.86
CA ALA A 218 -25.96 -0.93 -7.54
C ALA A 218 -27.48 -1.00 -7.64
N GLU A 219 -28.07 -2.09 -7.15
CA GLU A 219 -29.48 -2.11 -6.80
C GLU A 219 -29.67 -0.76 -6.13
N VAL A 220 -30.26 0.17 -6.89
CA VAL A 220 -30.90 1.31 -6.31
C VAL A 220 -31.85 0.58 -5.40
N ILE A 221 -31.51 0.57 -4.10
CA ILE A 221 -32.47 0.27 -3.07
C ILE A 221 -33.59 1.22 -3.44
N CYS A 222 -34.62 0.70 -4.12
CA CYS A 222 -35.86 1.40 -4.25
C CYS A 222 -36.22 1.64 -2.80
N VAL A 223 -35.98 2.86 -2.34
CA VAL A 223 -36.65 3.39 -1.19
C VAL A 223 -38.09 3.44 -1.67
N GLU A 224 -38.77 2.30 -1.58
CA GLU A 224 -40.22 2.27 -1.55
C GLU A 224 -40.56 3.22 -0.41
N GLU A 225 -40.90 4.45 -0.78
CA GLU A 225 -41.69 5.32 0.06
C GLU A 225 -42.88 4.46 0.49
N SER A 226 -42.85 4.07 1.76
CA SER A 226 -43.93 3.35 2.42
C SER A 226 -45.11 4.30 2.50
N GLU A 227 -45.82 4.45 1.38
CA GLU A 227 -47.16 5.02 1.36
C GLU A 227 -48.12 3.93 1.86
N ASP A 228 -48.83 4.29 2.92
CA ASP A 228 -49.84 3.49 3.61
C ASP A 228 -50.83 2.84 2.64
N LEU A 229 -50.66 1.54 2.37
CA LEU A 229 -51.74 0.73 1.82
C LEU A 229 -52.63 0.28 2.97
N ALA A 230 -53.57 1.17 3.25
CA ALA A 230 -54.90 0.82 3.74
C ALA A 230 -55.43 -0.42 3.01
N ASP A 231 -55.76 -1.40 3.84
CA ASP A 231 -56.97 -2.20 3.79
C ASP A 231 -57.43 -2.66 2.40
N GLY A 232 -57.11 -3.93 2.13
CA GLY A 232 -57.69 -4.67 1.03
C GLY A 232 -59.19 -4.83 1.20
N LEU A 233 -59.94 -4.38 0.19
CA LEU A 233 -61.26 -4.93 -0.11
C LEU A 233 -61.38 -5.09 -1.62
N ASP A 234 -61.31 -6.37 -1.99
CA ASP A 234 -62.40 -7.02 -2.72
C ASP A 234 -62.46 -6.86 -4.25
N ARG A 235 -62.70 -8.03 -4.85
CA ARG A 235 -63.16 -8.32 -6.23
C ARG A 235 -62.11 -8.17 -7.33
N GLY A 236 -61.93 -9.15 -8.20
CA GLY A 236 -62.69 -10.37 -8.40
C GLY A 236 -62.48 -10.86 -9.83
N VAL A 237 -62.55 -12.17 -9.99
CA VAL A 237 -63.17 -12.90 -11.11
C VAL A 237 -62.76 -12.51 -12.54
N GLY A 238 -62.19 -13.49 -13.25
CA GLY A 238 -62.21 -13.55 -14.71
C GLY A 238 -61.12 -14.49 -15.21
N SER A 239 -61.37 -15.80 -15.23
CA SER A 239 -61.77 -16.56 -16.45
C SER A 239 -60.58 -16.73 -17.38
N ASP A 240 -59.94 -17.91 -17.39
CA ASP A 240 -60.34 -19.09 -18.19
C ASP A 240 -60.32 -18.82 -19.70
N ASP A 241 -59.83 -19.84 -20.41
CA ASP A 241 -59.93 -20.05 -21.85
C ASP A 241 -58.98 -19.20 -22.73
N VAL A 242 -58.39 -19.65 -23.83
CA VAL A 242 -58.23 -20.92 -24.55
C VAL A 242 -57.37 -20.55 -25.79
N VAL A 243 -56.76 -21.53 -26.44
CA VAL A 243 -56.49 -21.63 -27.89
C VAL A 243 -55.01 -21.95 -28.24
N ALA A 244 -54.86 -23.22 -28.64
CA ALA A 244 -54.06 -23.83 -29.72
C ALA A 244 -52.53 -23.66 -29.75
#